data_AF-A0A3N1A5A2-F1
#
_entry.id   AF-A0A3N1A5A2-F1
#
_cell.length_a   1.000
_cell.length_b   1.000
_cell.length_c   1.000
_cell.angle_alpha   90.00
_cell.angle_beta   90.00
_cell.angle_gamma   90.00
#
_symmetry.space_group_name_H-M   'P 1'
#
loop_
_entity.id
_entity.type
_entity.pdbx_description
1 polymer ?
#
loop_
_entity_poly.entity_id
_entity_poly.type
_entity_poly.pdbx_seq_one_letter_code
_entity_poly.pdbx_strand_id
1 'polypeptide(L)'
;MFLVVSIVELVVVEILLRAVGAPAPLRYAILIVDAYGVLIALAVIAATVTRPHVIGPDEVRVRSAAFLDVRVPRRLVTGVRMVRNYNEQGTIRVDGDVLIVSAIAQTNLVVELAEPLRVVRPLGRLAHVRTIRFFADDPVAALSAWSTRCGTTCGPHWRRAELRRDQQKALIPDPVWPGLRAPVSGFGGDVEEGLAGWGKDV
;
A
#
# COMPACT_ATOMS: atom_id res chain seq x y z
N MET A 1 4.02 -3.46 -15.07
CA MET A 1 4.20 -4.79 -15.69
C MET A 1 3.21 -5.00 -16.84
N PHE A 2 1.89 -5.00 -16.59
CA PHE A 2 0.86 -5.27 -17.61
C PHE A 2 1.07 -4.50 -18.94
N LEU A 3 1.20 -3.17 -18.90
CA LEU A 3 1.39 -2.35 -20.10
C LEU A 3 2.58 -2.81 -20.98
N VAL A 4 3.71 -3.12 -20.34
CA VAL A 4 4.92 -3.58 -21.06
C VAL A 4 4.66 -4.94 -21.70
N VAL A 5 4.01 -5.85 -20.98
CA VAL A 5 3.63 -7.17 -21.52
C VAL A 5 2.69 -6.99 -22.72
N SER A 6 1.67 -6.13 -22.64
CA SER A 6 0.74 -5.89 -23.74
C SER A 6 1.43 -5.30 -24.99
N ILE A 7 2.43 -4.43 -24.81
CA ILE A 7 3.22 -3.89 -25.94
C ILE A 7 4.07 -4.99 -26.58
N VAL A 8 4.72 -5.84 -25.77
CA VAL A 8 5.50 -6.97 -26.28
C VAL A 8 4.60 -7.98 -26.99
N GLU A 9 3.45 -8.32 -26.40
CA GLU A 9 2.43 -9.19 -26.96
C GLU A 9 1.98 -8.69 -28.34
N LEU A 10 1.65 -7.40 -28.45
CA LEU A 10 1.26 -6.77 -29.72
C LEU A 10 2.33 -6.98 -30.82
N VAL A 11 3.61 -6.79 -30.49
CA VAL A 11 4.72 -6.99 -31.45
C VAL A 11 4.86 -8.48 -31.82
N VAL A 12 4.79 -9.37 -30.83
CA VAL A 12 4.94 -10.82 -31.03
C VAL A 12 3.79 -11.39 -31.87
N VAL A 13 2.55 -11.00 -31.57
CA VAL A 13 1.35 -11.43 -32.30
C VAL A 13 1.42 -10.99 -33.76
N GLU A 14 1.83 -9.76 -34.03
CA GLU A 14 2.00 -9.28 -35.41
C GLU A 14 3.10 -10.04 -36.17
N ILE A 15 4.24 -10.35 -35.54
CA ILE A 15 5.30 -11.18 -36.14
C ILE A 15 4.78 -12.60 -36.43
N LEU A 16 4.07 -13.20 -35.48
CA LEU A 16 3.54 -14.56 -35.60
C LEU A 16 2.51 -14.64 -36.73
N LEU A 17 1.59 -13.68 -36.81
CA LEU A 17 0.57 -13.64 -37.86
C LEU A 17 1.18 -13.46 -39.25
N ARG A 18 2.28 -12.70 -39.37
CA ARG A 18 3.06 -12.64 -40.63
C ARG A 18 3.69 -13.99 -40.96
N ALA A 19 4.29 -14.66 -39.97
CA ALA A 19 4.99 -15.92 -40.17
C ALA A 19 4.06 -17.06 -40.63
N VAL A 20 2.81 -17.09 -40.15
CA VAL A 20 1.80 -18.09 -40.56
C VAL A 20 1.05 -17.70 -41.84
N GLY A 21 1.41 -16.59 -42.48
CA GLY A 21 0.76 -16.13 -43.72
C GLY A 21 -0.67 -15.66 -43.52
N ALA A 22 -1.02 -15.13 -42.34
CA ALA A 22 -2.36 -14.65 -42.05
C ALA A 22 -2.76 -13.50 -43.02
N PRO A 23 -4.01 -13.48 -43.53
CA PRO A 23 -4.50 -12.41 -44.39
C PRO A 23 -4.36 -11.03 -43.74
N ALA A 24 -4.04 -10.02 -44.56
CA ALA A 24 -3.86 -8.65 -44.08
C ALA A 24 -5.08 -8.10 -43.27
N PRO A 25 -6.34 -8.34 -43.67
CA PRO A 25 -7.49 -7.85 -42.90
C PRO A 25 -7.55 -8.39 -41.47
N LEU A 26 -7.23 -9.68 -41.29
CA LEU A 26 -7.22 -10.33 -39.97
C LEU A 26 -6.14 -9.73 -39.08
N ARG A 27 -4.94 -9.53 -39.63
CA ARG A 27 -3.82 -8.90 -38.93
C ARG A 27 -4.14 -7.51 -38.44
N TYR A 28 -4.70 -6.67 -39.31
CA TYR A 28 -5.10 -5.33 -38.94
C TYR A 28 -6.20 -5.33 -37.87
N ALA A 29 -7.17 -6.22 -37.96
CA ALA A 29 -8.22 -6.33 -36.94
C ALA A 29 -7.63 -6.65 -35.56
N ILE A 30 -6.74 -7.64 -35.47
CA ILE A 30 -6.08 -8.02 -34.20
C ILE A 30 -5.20 -6.88 -33.69
N LEU A 31 -4.38 -6.27 -34.56
CA LEU A 31 -3.51 -5.15 -34.20
C LEU A 31 -4.31 -3.95 -33.64
N ILE A 32 -5.47 -3.65 -34.24
CA ILE A 32 -6.36 -2.57 -33.76
C ILE A 32 -6.92 -2.92 -32.38
N VAL A 33 -7.35 -4.17 -32.16
CA VAL A 33 -7.87 -4.63 -30.86
C VAL A 33 -6.80 -4.54 -29.77
N ASP A 34 -5.59 -5.01 -30.05
CA ASP A 34 -4.47 -4.97 -29.10
C ASP A 34 -4.04 -3.53 -28.80
N ALA A 35 -3.91 -2.69 -29.84
CA ALA A 35 -3.60 -1.27 -29.68
C ALA A 35 -4.67 -0.56 -28.84
N TYR A 36 -5.94 -0.90 -29.02
CA TYR A 36 -7.02 -0.39 -28.20
C TYR A 36 -6.90 -0.84 -26.73
N GLY A 37 -6.51 -2.09 -26.48
CA GLY A 37 -6.20 -2.60 -25.14
C GLY A 37 -5.08 -1.81 -24.45
N VAL A 38 -3.99 -1.49 -25.18
CA VAL A 38 -2.90 -0.64 -24.69
C VAL A 38 -3.40 0.76 -24.34
N LEU A 39 -4.24 1.36 -25.19
CA LEU A 39 -4.84 2.67 -24.92
C LEU A 39 -5.73 2.65 -23.67
N ILE A 40 -6.52 1.60 -23.46
CA ILE A 40 -7.31 1.42 -22.23
C ILE A 40 -6.39 1.35 -21.01
N ALA A 41 -5.30 0.57 -21.07
CA ALA A 41 -4.35 0.46 -19.97
C ALA A 41 -3.74 1.83 -19.61
N LEU A 42 -3.35 2.60 -20.61
CA LEU A 42 -2.86 3.98 -20.43
C LEU A 42 -3.92 4.89 -19.81
N ALA A 43 -5.18 4.81 -20.26
CA ALA A 43 -6.26 5.58 -19.68
C ALA A 43 -6.49 5.26 -18.19
N VAL A 44 -6.38 3.98 -17.81
CA VAL A 44 -6.48 3.56 -16.41
C VAL A 44 -5.32 4.12 -15.57
N ILE A 45 -4.08 4.03 -16.06
CA ILE A 45 -2.90 4.60 -15.40
C ILE A 45 -3.02 6.12 -15.28
N ALA A 46 -3.46 6.81 -16.33
CA ALA A 46 -3.72 8.24 -16.28
C ALA A 46 -4.80 8.58 -15.25
N ALA A 47 -5.85 7.75 -15.14
CA ALA A 47 -6.91 7.94 -14.15
C ALA A 47 -6.43 7.75 -12.70
N THR A 48 -5.45 6.86 -12.44
CA THR A 48 -4.86 6.73 -11.09
C THR A 48 -4.03 7.94 -10.70
N VAL A 49 -3.33 8.56 -11.66
CA VAL A 49 -2.47 9.74 -11.41
C VAL A 49 -3.28 11.04 -11.28
N THR A 50 -4.29 11.22 -12.13
CA THR A 50 -5.10 12.46 -12.20
C THR A 50 -6.12 12.59 -11.07
N ARG A 51 -6.43 11.50 -10.37
CA ARG A 51 -7.42 11.46 -9.30
C ARG A 51 -6.82 10.87 -8.02
N PRO A 52 -5.90 11.59 -7.36
CA PRO A 52 -5.30 11.13 -6.12
C PRO A 52 -6.33 11.09 -4.99
N HIS A 53 -5.97 10.36 -3.93
CA HIS A 53 -6.66 10.43 -2.65
C HIS A 53 -6.45 11.81 -2.04
N VAL A 54 -7.52 12.43 -1.55
CA VAL A 54 -7.44 13.78 -0.98
C VAL A 54 -7.95 13.76 0.45
N ILE A 55 -7.09 14.15 1.38
CA ILE A 55 -7.44 14.34 2.79
C ILE A 55 -7.70 15.83 2.98
N GLY A 56 -8.98 16.20 3.06
CA GLY A 56 -9.40 17.58 3.28
C GLY A 56 -9.59 17.93 4.75
N PRO A 57 -9.93 19.20 5.04
CA PRO A 57 -10.21 19.67 6.38
C PRO A 57 -11.56 19.19 6.90
N ASP A 58 -12.51 18.62 6.15
CA ASP A 58 -13.76 18.12 6.78
C ASP A 58 -14.12 16.71 6.31
N GLU A 59 -13.59 16.32 5.15
CA GLU A 59 -13.82 15.03 4.52
C GLU A 59 -12.53 14.46 3.96
N VAL A 60 -12.49 13.14 3.87
CA VAL A 60 -11.47 12.40 3.15
C VAL A 60 -12.12 11.74 1.95
N ARG A 61 -11.54 11.96 0.78
CA ARG A 61 -11.97 11.36 -0.49
C ARG A 61 -11.07 10.20 -0.81
N VAL A 62 -11.64 8.99 -0.72
CA VAL A 62 -10.98 7.75 -1.12
C VAL A 62 -11.38 7.44 -2.55
N ARG A 63 -10.40 7.38 -3.46
CA ARG A 63 -10.62 7.29 -4.89
C ARG A 63 -9.86 6.12 -5.50
N SER A 64 -10.55 5.31 -6.29
CA SER A 64 -9.94 4.27 -7.09
C SER A 64 -10.13 4.62 -8.57
N ALA A 65 -9.23 5.45 -9.09
CA ALA A 65 -9.20 5.90 -10.48
C ALA A 65 -10.60 6.34 -10.99
N ALA A 66 -11.11 5.70 -12.05
CA ALA A 66 -12.43 5.96 -12.62
C ALA A 66 -13.56 5.12 -11.98
N PHE A 67 -13.23 4.23 -11.05
CA PHE A 67 -14.13 3.15 -10.61
C PHE A 67 -14.81 3.41 -9.27
N LEU A 68 -14.24 4.25 -8.41
CA LEU A 68 -14.78 4.52 -7.08
C LEU A 68 -14.43 5.94 -6.60
N ASP A 69 -15.42 6.66 -6.07
CA ASP A 69 -15.22 7.90 -5.31
C ASP A 69 -16.07 7.81 -4.03
N VAL A 70 -15.41 7.65 -2.88
CA VAL A 70 -16.06 7.57 -1.56
C VAL A 70 -15.67 8.79 -0.74
N ARG A 71 -16.68 9.53 -0.27
CA ARG A 71 -16.51 10.67 0.64
C ARG A 71 -16.73 10.21 2.07
N VAL A 72 -15.69 10.32 2.88
CA VAL A 72 -15.69 9.93 4.29
C VAL A 72 -15.61 11.20 5.14
N PRO A 73 -16.68 11.62 5.83
CA PRO A 73 -16.61 12.74 6.75
C PRO A 73 -15.65 12.44 7.90
N ARG A 74 -14.72 13.37 8.20
CA ARG A 74 -13.70 13.17 9.25
C ARG A 74 -14.30 13.03 10.65
N ARG A 75 -15.47 13.61 10.89
CA ARG A 75 -16.23 13.46 12.15
C ARG A 75 -16.63 12.01 12.46
N LEU A 76 -16.76 11.17 11.43
CA LEU A 76 -17.16 9.78 11.58
C LEU A 76 -15.97 8.87 11.87
N VAL A 77 -14.73 9.37 11.78
CA VAL A 77 -13.54 8.53 11.85
C VAL A 77 -13.09 8.41 13.29
N THR A 78 -13.08 7.18 13.81
CA THR A 78 -12.67 6.88 15.19
C THR A 78 -11.16 6.63 15.28
N GLY A 79 -10.56 6.11 14.22
CA GLY A 79 -9.14 5.80 14.20
C GLY A 79 -8.61 5.56 12.80
N VAL A 80 -7.33 5.84 12.63
CA VAL A 80 -6.56 5.53 11.41
C VAL A 80 -5.30 4.81 11.84
N ARG A 81 -5.04 3.65 11.26
CA ARG A 81 -3.82 2.88 11.51
C ARG A 81 -3.15 2.47 10.21
N MET A 82 -1.83 2.37 10.24
CA MET A 82 -1.06 1.74 9.17
C MET A 82 -1.08 0.22 9.36
N VAL A 83 -1.38 -0.51 8.31
CA VAL A 83 -1.37 -1.98 8.28
C VAL A 83 -0.80 -2.40 6.95
N ARG A 84 0.21 -3.28 6.94
CA ARG A 84 0.79 -3.79 5.71
C ARG A 84 0.07 -5.08 5.32
N ASN A 85 -0.85 -5.05 4.34
CA ASN A 85 -1.51 -6.25 3.84
C ASN A 85 -1.28 -6.41 2.33
N TYR A 86 -0.92 -7.62 1.93
CA TYR A 86 -0.53 -8.03 0.58
C TYR A 86 -1.45 -9.09 -0.04
N ASN A 87 -2.50 -9.51 0.68
CA ASN A 87 -3.37 -10.62 0.28
C ASN A 87 -4.78 -10.13 -0.09
N GLU A 88 -4.89 -8.94 -0.68
CA GLU A 88 -6.19 -8.40 -1.07
C GLU A 88 -6.63 -8.93 -2.42
N GLN A 89 -7.84 -9.47 -2.47
CA GLN A 89 -8.41 -10.00 -3.70
C GLN A 89 -9.21 -8.92 -4.44
N GLY A 90 -8.67 -8.49 -5.59
CA GLY A 90 -9.31 -7.51 -6.47
C GLY A 90 -9.14 -6.06 -6.00
N THR A 91 -9.36 -5.13 -6.92
CA THR A 91 -9.12 -3.68 -6.70
C THR A 91 -10.14 -3.06 -5.76
N ILE A 92 -11.42 -3.41 -5.90
CA ILE A 92 -12.51 -2.88 -5.07
C ILE A 92 -13.37 -4.05 -4.63
N ARG A 93 -13.44 -4.27 -3.31
CA ARG A 93 -14.25 -5.33 -2.72
C ARG A 93 -14.94 -4.80 -1.49
N VAL A 94 -16.14 -5.29 -1.23
CA VAL A 94 -16.81 -5.11 0.05
C VAL A 94 -17.01 -6.48 0.64
N ASP A 95 -16.41 -6.71 1.80
CA ASP A 95 -16.50 -7.95 2.56
C ASP A 95 -17.21 -7.67 3.88
N GLY A 96 -18.49 -8.04 3.96
CA GLY A 96 -19.38 -7.60 5.04
C GLY A 96 -19.41 -6.07 5.17
N ASP A 97 -18.94 -5.58 6.32
CA ASP A 97 -18.88 -4.17 6.68
C ASP A 97 -17.52 -3.51 6.35
N VAL A 98 -16.63 -4.22 5.65
CA VAL A 98 -15.30 -3.75 5.30
C VAL A 98 -15.24 -3.37 3.82
N LEU A 99 -14.98 -2.10 3.53
CA LEU A 99 -14.62 -1.65 2.19
C LEU A 99 -13.11 -1.83 1.99
N ILE A 100 -12.73 -2.57 0.96
CA ILE A 100 -11.34 -2.82 0.58
C ILE A 100 -11.11 -2.14 -0.78
N VAL A 101 -10.19 -1.20 -0.79
CA VAL A 101 -9.73 -0.47 -1.99
C VAL A 101 -8.23 -0.76 -2.15
N SER A 102 -7.92 -1.85 -2.82
CA SER A 102 -6.54 -2.30 -2.97
C SER A 102 -5.87 -1.70 -4.20
N ALA A 103 -4.57 -1.47 -4.13
CA ALA A 103 -3.72 -1.23 -5.28
C ALA A 103 -2.78 -2.43 -5.42
N ILE A 104 -2.85 -3.14 -6.56
CA ILE A 104 -2.00 -4.31 -6.85
C ILE A 104 -2.07 -5.37 -5.73
N ALA A 105 -3.27 -5.69 -5.23
CA ALA A 105 -3.51 -6.62 -4.12
C ALA A 105 -2.99 -6.15 -2.74
N GLN A 106 -2.71 -4.86 -2.58
CA GLN A 106 -2.14 -4.29 -1.36
C GLN A 106 -3.05 -3.23 -0.74
N THR A 107 -3.05 -3.18 0.59
CA THR A 107 -3.58 -2.05 1.38
C THR A 107 -2.56 -1.69 2.46
N ASN A 108 -2.41 -0.40 2.74
CA ASN A 108 -1.46 0.10 3.73
C ASN A 108 -2.10 0.92 4.87
N LEU A 109 -3.36 1.33 4.72
CA LEU A 109 -4.11 2.08 5.73
C LEU A 109 -5.45 1.42 6.03
N VAL A 110 -5.85 1.51 7.29
CA VAL A 110 -7.17 1.12 7.77
C VAL A 110 -7.78 2.28 8.55
N VAL A 111 -9.00 2.63 8.17
CA VAL A 111 -9.82 3.67 8.78
C VAL A 111 -11.05 3.02 9.39
N GLU A 112 -11.27 3.29 10.67
CA GLU A 112 -12.45 2.82 11.40
C GLU A 112 -13.44 3.97 11.56
N LEU A 113 -14.72 3.65 11.43
CA LEU A 113 -15.82 4.60 11.47
C LEU A 113 -16.72 4.34 12.68
N ALA A 114 -17.16 5.42 13.33
CA ALA A 114 -18.10 5.40 14.45
C ALA A 114 -19.49 4.91 14.01
N GLU A 115 -19.91 5.34 12.81
CA GLU A 115 -21.21 5.03 12.23
C GLU A 115 -21.03 4.37 10.85
N PRO A 116 -21.93 3.44 10.45
CA PRO A 116 -21.87 2.84 9.13
C PRO A 116 -22.03 3.89 8.01
N LEU A 117 -21.03 4.00 7.14
CA LEU A 117 -21.06 4.88 5.98
C LEU A 117 -21.68 4.15 4.78
N ARG A 118 -22.61 4.81 4.10
CA ARG A 118 -23.19 4.30 2.85
C ARG A 118 -22.22 4.53 1.70
N VAL A 119 -21.83 3.46 1.02
CA VAL A 119 -20.97 3.50 -0.17
C VAL A 119 -21.65 2.80 -1.34
N VAL A 120 -21.47 3.38 -2.53
CA VAL A 120 -21.96 2.79 -3.78
C VAL A 120 -20.84 1.91 -4.34
N ARG A 121 -21.12 0.63 -4.53
CA ARG A 121 -20.18 -0.29 -5.21
C ARG A 121 -20.10 0.08 -6.70
N PRO A 122 -19.02 -0.27 -7.40
CA PRO A 122 -18.91 -0.02 -8.85
C PRO A 122 -20.07 -0.61 -9.68
N LEU A 123 -20.73 -1.66 -9.18
CA LEU A 123 -21.92 -2.27 -9.77
C LEU A 123 -23.25 -1.66 -9.27
N GLY A 124 -23.24 -0.44 -8.71
CA GLY A 124 -24.42 0.30 -8.28
C GLY A 124 -25.08 -0.19 -6.97
N ARG A 125 -24.66 -1.34 -6.43
CA ARG A 125 -25.19 -1.83 -5.14
C ARG A 125 -24.72 -0.95 -3.98
N LEU A 126 -25.65 -0.61 -3.10
CA LEU A 126 -25.34 0.08 -1.85
C LEU A 126 -24.77 -0.92 -0.83
N ALA A 127 -23.78 -0.47 -0.08
CA ALA A 127 -23.27 -1.17 1.10
C ALA A 127 -23.04 -0.20 2.24
N HIS A 128 -23.21 -0.69 3.46
CA HIS A 128 -22.87 0.04 4.67
C HIS A 128 -21.55 -0.50 5.18
N VAL A 129 -20.58 0.39 5.40
CA VAL A 129 -19.24 -0.01 5.80
C VAL A 129 -18.83 0.73 7.06
N ARG A 130 -18.22 0.01 8.00
CA ARG A 130 -17.67 0.54 9.24
C ARG A 130 -16.15 0.64 9.20
N THR A 131 -15.52 -0.12 8.31
CA THR A 131 -14.06 -0.14 8.17
C THR A 131 -13.70 0.05 6.70
N ILE A 132 -12.75 0.94 6.44
CA ILE A 132 -12.24 1.19 5.09
C ILE A 132 -10.74 0.88 5.08
N ARG A 133 -10.34 -0.05 4.23
CA ARG A 133 -8.95 -0.46 4.03
C ARG A 133 -8.54 0.00 2.65
N PHE A 134 -7.52 0.85 2.56
CA PHE A 134 -7.08 1.37 1.27
C PHE A 134 -5.56 1.49 1.16
N PHE A 135 -5.09 1.64 -0.06
CA PHE A 135 -3.70 1.95 -0.35
C PHE A 135 -3.53 3.47 -0.59
N ALA A 136 -2.58 4.08 0.12
CA ALA A 136 -2.12 5.44 -0.11
C ALA A 136 -0.65 5.42 -0.57
N ASP A 137 -0.27 6.23 -1.56
CA ASP A 137 1.11 6.25 -2.05
C ASP A 137 2.11 6.65 -0.95
N ASP A 138 1.73 7.58 -0.07
CA ASP A 138 2.47 7.93 1.14
C ASP A 138 1.59 7.73 2.40
N PRO A 139 1.72 6.57 3.09
CA PRO A 139 0.93 6.29 4.28
C PRO A 139 1.32 7.16 5.48
N VAL A 140 2.55 7.68 5.52
CA VAL A 140 3.05 8.50 6.64
C VAL A 140 2.53 9.92 6.53
N ALA A 141 2.62 10.53 5.34
CA ALA A 141 2.04 11.84 5.08
C ALA A 141 0.51 11.81 5.20
N ALA A 142 -0.13 10.71 4.80
CA ALA A 142 -1.55 10.54 5.04
C ALA A 142 -1.84 10.59 6.54
N LEU A 143 -1.18 9.76 7.36
CA LEU A 143 -1.42 9.70 8.81
C LEU A 143 -1.15 11.04 9.53
N SER A 144 -0.13 11.79 9.11
CA SER A 144 0.17 13.10 9.68
C SER A 144 -0.91 14.14 9.37
N ALA A 145 -1.50 14.12 8.16
CA ALA A 145 -2.63 14.97 7.80
C ALA A 145 -3.89 14.68 8.63
N TRP A 146 -4.02 13.45 9.16
CA TRP A 146 -5.08 13.11 10.10
C TRP A 146 -4.84 13.69 11.49
N SER A 147 -3.60 13.70 11.96
CA SER A 147 -3.23 14.11 13.33
C SER A 147 -3.19 15.63 13.54
N THR A 148 -3.01 16.44 12.49
CA THR A 148 -2.85 17.91 12.59
C THR A 148 -4.02 18.62 13.29
N ARG A 149 -5.20 17.99 13.35
CA ARG A 149 -6.38 18.56 14.03
C ARG A 149 -6.49 18.20 15.51
N CYS A 150 -5.77 17.18 15.96
CA CYS A 150 -5.72 16.79 17.37
C CYS A 150 -4.87 17.77 18.21
N GLY A 151 -4.37 18.86 17.62
CA GLY A 151 -3.54 19.87 18.27
C GLY A 151 -4.28 21.06 18.87
N THR A 152 -5.56 21.31 18.54
CA THR A 152 -6.24 22.56 18.98
C THR A 152 -7.34 22.34 20.03
N THR A 153 -7.86 21.13 20.21
CA THR A 153 -8.91 20.85 21.22
C THR A 153 -8.70 19.58 22.05
N CYS A 154 -7.67 18.78 21.76
CA CYS A 154 -7.32 17.64 22.59
C CYS A 154 -6.13 18.03 23.48
N GLY A 155 -6.39 18.27 24.77
CA GLY A 155 -5.32 18.29 25.77
C GLY A 155 -4.47 17.00 25.68
N PRO A 156 -3.22 16.99 26.19
CA PRO A 156 -2.23 15.96 25.89
C PRO A 156 -2.57 14.61 26.55
N HIS A 157 -3.55 13.90 26.02
CA HIS A 157 -3.93 12.55 26.46
C HIS A 157 -2.94 11.49 25.96
N TRP A 158 -2.23 11.77 24.85
CA TRP A 158 -1.14 10.91 24.36
C TRP A 158 0.01 10.80 25.36
N ARG A 159 0.19 11.80 26.24
CA ARG A 159 1.16 11.76 27.35
C ARG A 159 0.84 10.64 28.37
N ARG A 160 -0.43 10.23 28.51
CA ARG A 160 -0.83 9.08 29.35
C ARG A 160 -0.46 7.74 28.73
N ALA A 161 -0.39 7.63 27.41
CA ALA A 161 0.03 6.40 26.75
C ALA A 161 1.56 6.18 26.88
N GLU A 162 2.35 7.26 26.82
CA GLU A 162 3.79 7.23 27.08
C GLU A 162 4.09 6.89 28.55
N LEU A 163 3.39 7.52 29.50
CA LEU A 163 3.51 7.19 30.93
C LEU A 163 3.11 5.74 31.25
N ARG A 164 2.15 5.17 30.50
CA ARG A 164 1.78 3.75 30.65
C ARG A 164 2.86 2.82 30.09
N ARG A 165 3.51 3.20 28.97
CA ARG A 165 4.68 2.48 28.45
C ARG A 165 5.86 2.54 29.41
N ASP A 166 6.14 3.70 29.99
CA ASP A 166 7.22 3.87 30.97
C ASP A 166 6.95 3.10 32.26
N GLN A 167 5.71 3.10 32.77
CA GLN A 167 5.33 2.22 33.89
C GLN A 167 5.41 0.73 33.53
N GLN A 168 5.03 0.34 32.32
CA GLN A 168 5.09 -1.06 31.91
C GLN A 168 6.54 -1.53 31.68
N LYS A 169 7.42 -0.63 31.23
CA LYS A 169 8.87 -0.87 31.14
C LYS A 169 9.53 -0.91 32.53
N ALA A 170 9.01 -0.18 33.51
CA ALA A 170 9.46 -0.28 34.91
C ALA A 170 8.98 -1.58 35.60
N LEU A 171 7.89 -2.20 35.14
CA LEU A 171 7.35 -3.44 35.71
C LEU A 171 8.02 -4.70 35.13
N ILE A 172 8.60 -4.61 33.94
CA ILE A 172 9.34 -5.71 33.29
C ILE A 172 10.83 -5.39 33.40
N PRO A 173 11.59 -6.02 34.32
CA PRO A 173 13.04 -5.82 34.35
C PRO A 173 13.66 -6.29 33.04
N ASP A 174 14.61 -5.51 32.52
CA ASP A 174 15.44 -5.92 31.38
C ASP A 174 16.02 -7.30 31.69
N PRO A 175 15.86 -8.31 30.82
CA PRO A 175 16.40 -9.60 31.16
C PRO A 175 17.93 -9.50 31.20
N VAL A 176 18.52 -10.11 32.22
CA VAL A 176 19.97 -10.13 32.39
C VAL A 176 20.44 -11.40 31.70
N TRP A 177 20.84 -11.31 30.44
CA TRP A 177 21.56 -12.39 29.77
C TRP A 177 22.97 -12.43 30.37
N PRO A 178 23.35 -13.51 31.08
CA PRO A 178 24.71 -13.63 31.56
C PRO A 178 25.61 -13.89 30.36
N GLY A 179 26.54 -12.97 30.07
CA GLY A 179 27.78 -13.35 29.38
C GLY A 179 27.97 -12.94 27.92
N LEU A 180 27.35 -11.86 27.42
CA LEU A 180 27.77 -11.30 26.12
C LEU A 180 28.11 -9.81 26.21
N ARG A 181 29.27 -9.51 26.80
CA ARG A 181 29.99 -8.27 26.52
C ARG A 181 30.90 -8.52 25.32
N ALA A 182 30.49 -8.07 24.14
CA ALA A 182 31.42 -7.84 23.05
C ALA A 182 32.05 -6.44 23.27
N PRO A 183 33.39 -6.32 23.38
CA PRO A 183 34.03 -5.01 23.45
C PRO A 183 34.17 -4.43 22.04
N VAL A 184 33.50 -3.31 21.81
CA VAL A 184 33.80 -2.41 20.69
C VAL A 184 34.82 -1.39 21.18
N SER A 185 36.09 -1.59 20.84
CA SER A 185 37.10 -0.53 20.83
C SER A 185 38.35 -0.98 20.07
N GLY A 186 38.77 -0.22 19.06
CA GLY A 186 40.11 -0.33 18.50
C GLY A 186 40.18 -0.33 16.98
N PHE A 187 39.90 0.81 16.37
CA PHE A 187 40.33 1.12 15.02
C PHE A 187 41.74 1.72 15.12
N GLY A 188 42.74 1.09 14.49
CA GLY A 188 44.06 1.70 14.24
C GLY A 188 45.26 0.80 14.49
N GLY A 189 46.03 0.55 13.41
CA GLY A 189 47.47 0.29 13.48
C GLY A 189 47.93 -1.14 13.17
N ASP A 190 48.70 -1.23 12.08
CA ASP A 190 49.89 -2.09 11.86
C ASP A 190 49.65 -3.60 11.60
N VAL A 191 49.72 -4.04 10.34
CA VAL A 191 50.91 -4.50 9.58
C VAL A 191 51.44 -5.86 10.08
N GLU A 192 51.39 -6.83 9.16
CA GLU A 192 52.16 -8.08 9.06
C GLU A 192 52.62 -8.79 10.33
N GLU A 193 52.11 -10.01 10.55
CA GLU A 193 52.89 -11.26 10.63
C GLU A 193 51.98 -12.41 11.02
N GLY A 194 52.29 -13.62 10.54
CA GLY A 194 51.74 -14.85 11.13
C GLY A 194 50.88 -15.71 10.21
N LEU A 195 51.43 -16.08 9.05
CA LEU A 195 51.24 -17.43 8.53
C LEU A 195 51.46 -18.43 9.66
N ALA A 196 50.45 -19.21 10.01
CA ALA A 196 50.54 -20.64 10.24
C ALA A 196 49.28 -21.10 10.98
N GLY A 197 48.50 -21.91 10.29
CA GLY A 197 48.15 -23.16 10.93
C GLY A 197 46.68 -23.48 11.05
N TRP A 198 46.39 -24.69 10.54
CA TRP A 198 45.33 -25.58 11.01
C TRP A 198 43.92 -25.16 10.57
N GLY A 199 43.27 -25.79 9.60
CA GLY A 199 43.41 -27.19 9.19
C GLY A 199 42.69 -28.11 10.18
N LYS A 200 41.46 -28.45 9.78
CA LYS A 200 40.83 -29.78 9.86
C LYS A 200 40.14 -30.23 11.16
N ASP A 201 39.06 -30.97 10.87
CA ASP A 201 38.32 -31.96 11.67
C ASP A 201 37.28 -31.34 12.64
N VAL A 202 35.97 -31.59 12.54
CA VAL A 202 35.20 -32.81 12.19
C VAL A 202 33.89 -32.44 11.49
#